data_AF-A0AAV7JP54-F1
#
_entry.id   AF-A0AAV7JP54-F1
#
_cell.length_a   1.000
_cell.length_b   1.000
_cell.length_c   1.000
_cell.angle_alpha   90.00
_cell.angle_beta   90.00
_cell.angle_gamma   90.00
#
_symmetry.space_group_name_H-M   'P 1'
#
loop_
_entity.id
_entity.type
_entity.pdbx_description
1 polymer ?
#
loop_
_entity_poly.entity_id
_entity_poly.type
_entity_poly.pdbx_seq_one_letter_code
_entity_poly.pdbx_strand_id
1 'polypeptide(L)'
;MPKKKDKLKNMTEEERVEYLHQKQLEEEEILKNQERALLDFLKEKVIREEKCSKLNTLKLQEKWRMILRGVKTDGLRQEIEVVKQKFERVVDNKGAILQALSEELLEAEEQYMMAHRSHLCELDKLYDLQKRRLNALDKDFDDQLEHLQSDYQLERNSMEDKHKKQQQYWHEVMYAMQLRQEERVEAKKKEYQSSMDEIKNKQMDSKHALKDQKNEEFQALVSVFNHGKEEYRRLTEDKKSNYENLKSQDILNSEKINKQMKTIQRFQDNINSIRGTMDVNSKEHKTESSAMRENKEMVVSSLRDLKSYLGRERERERKDLMKLTMQTSRSAKRLRELKDKGGKVLRLSEICRKKETEEEKVLPFYQSSLTQEEEAAIKSLTEQQPREELSKVLEDYKAMENFWKRVNKVTLDVHALEKEKEKLSIQNHKLRTMLKQYLEGISVSDDVMSRANPLMQCMTSPLTYQGPMLGDKRRLPAPITVVEAAHVVKNTI
;
A
#
# COMPACT_ATOMS: atom_id res chain seq x y z
N MET A 1 -40.85 140.11 -40.80
CA MET A 1 -41.56 141.40 -40.80
C MET A 1 -41.25 142.10 -39.48
N PRO A 2 -40.28 143.01 -39.47
CA PRO A 2 -40.61 144.44 -39.59
C PRO A 2 -39.71 145.24 -40.54
N LYS A 3 -40.37 146.23 -41.18
CA LYS A 3 -39.91 147.55 -41.67
C LYS A 3 -38.70 147.63 -42.61
N LYS A 4 -38.96 147.85 -43.91
CA LYS A 4 -38.25 148.77 -44.83
C LYS A 4 -38.64 148.50 -46.29
N LYS A 5 -39.63 149.21 -46.79
CA LYS A 5 -39.79 149.55 -48.21
C LYS A 5 -40.34 150.96 -48.23
N ASP A 6 -39.53 151.93 -48.62
CA ASP A 6 -40.10 153.18 -49.16
C ASP A 6 -39.15 153.95 -50.08
N LYS A 7 -38.17 153.26 -50.68
CA LYS A 7 -37.14 153.88 -51.52
C LYS A 7 -36.76 152.95 -52.67
N LEU A 8 -37.49 153.01 -53.77
CA LEU A 8 -37.06 152.39 -55.04
C LEU A 8 -37.43 153.25 -56.26
N LYS A 9 -37.67 154.56 -56.06
CA LYS A 9 -38.02 155.49 -57.16
C LYS A 9 -37.07 156.67 -57.35
N ASN A 10 -36.18 156.95 -56.41
CA ASN A 10 -35.14 157.98 -56.52
C ASN A 10 -33.88 157.49 -55.80
N MET A 11 -32.89 156.90 -56.50
CA MET A 11 -31.44 156.84 -56.20
C MET A 11 -30.71 156.15 -57.37
N THR A 12 -29.48 156.58 -57.67
CA THR A 12 -28.60 156.21 -58.80
C THR A 12 -28.20 154.72 -58.82
N GLU A 13 -27.89 154.18 -60.01
CA GLU A 13 -27.69 152.74 -60.27
C GLU A 13 -26.65 152.05 -59.37
N GLU A 14 -25.64 152.77 -58.85
CA GLU A 14 -24.55 152.20 -58.04
C GLU A 14 -24.98 151.78 -56.62
N GLU A 15 -25.81 152.57 -55.92
CA GLU A 15 -26.25 152.24 -54.55
C GLU A 15 -27.26 151.08 -54.49
N ARG A 16 -27.93 150.80 -55.62
CA ARG A 16 -28.87 149.68 -55.76
C ARG A 16 -28.13 148.34 -55.89
N VAL A 17 -26.93 148.35 -56.47
CA VAL A 17 -26.08 147.15 -56.62
C VAL A 17 -25.45 146.78 -55.27
N GLU A 18 -24.96 147.74 -54.50
CA GLU A 18 -24.38 147.46 -53.17
C GLU A 18 -25.42 146.95 -52.16
N TYR A 19 -26.64 147.50 -52.17
CA TYR A 19 -27.71 146.99 -51.31
C TYR A 19 -28.15 145.57 -51.70
N LEU A 20 -28.22 145.28 -53.01
CA LEU A 20 -28.50 143.92 -53.50
C LEU A 20 -27.37 142.95 -53.15
N HIS A 21 -26.11 143.40 -53.21
CA HIS A 21 -24.94 142.61 -52.85
C HIS A 21 -24.87 142.34 -51.34
N GLN A 22 -25.15 143.32 -50.47
CA GLN A 22 -25.23 143.11 -49.02
C GLN A 22 -26.35 142.13 -48.66
N LYS A 23 -27.50 142.25 -49.32
CA LYS A 23 -28.63 141.34 -49.10
C LYS A 23 -28.31 139.91 -49.56
N GLN A 24 -27.58 139.74 -50.66
CA GLN A 24 -27.12 138.42 -51.12
C GLN A 24 -26.11 137.80 -50.15
N LEU A 25 -25.18 138.59 -49.60
CA LEU A 25 -24.25 138.11 -48.57
C LEU A 25 -24.99 137.73 -47.28
N GLU A 26 -25.97 138.52 -46.83
CA GLU A 26 -26.80 138.19 -45.66
C GLU A 26 -27.63 136.91 -45.90
N GLU A 27 -28.24 136.76 -47.09
CA GLU A 27 -29.00 135.56 -47.46
C GLU A 27 -28.07 134.32 -47.54
N GLU A 28 -26.86 134.45 -48.09
CA GLU A 28 -25.85 133.39 -48.10
C GLU A 28 -25.31 133.05 -46.71
N GLU A 29 -25.12 134.05 -45.83
CA GLU A 29 -24.72 133.80 -44.45
C GLU A 29 -25.83 133.11 -43.65
N ILE A 30 -27.10 133.48 -43.87
CA ILE A 30 -28.26 132.80 -43.27
C ILE A 30 -28.33 131.36 -43.78
N LEU A 31 -28.15 131.12 -45.08
CA LEU A 31 -28.12 129.76 -45.65
C LEU A 31 -26.94 128.95 -45.10
N LYS A 32 -25.74 129.51 -45.04
CA LYS A 32 -24.57 128.85 -44.43
C LYS A 32 -24.76 128.59 -42.93
N ASN A 33 -25.49 129.46 -42.23
CA ASN A 33 -25.82 129.25 -40.81
C ASN A 33 -26.90 128.18 -40.64
N GLN A 34 -27.88 128.10 -41.54
CA GLN A 34 -28.89 127.03 -41.58
C GLN A 34 -28.27 125.68 -41.93
N GLU A 35 -27.36 125.63 -42.90
CA GLU A 35 -26.59 124.43 -43.25
C GLU A 35 -25.69 123.98 -42.11
N ARG A 36 -24.99 124.92 -41.43
CA ARG A 36 -24.21 124.62 -40.23
C ARG A 36 -25.08 124.07 -39.10
N ALA A 37 -26.24 124.68 -38.84
CA ALA A 37 -27.19 124.20 -37.83
C ALA A 37 -27.73 122.79 -38.16
N LEU A 38 -28.00 122.50 -39.44
CA LEU A 38 -28.43 121.18 -39.89
C LEU A 38 -27.31 120.14 -39.73
N LEU A 39 -26.07 120.50 -40.12
CA LEU A 39 -24.91 119.62 -39.96
C LEU A 39 -24.61 119.33 -38.50
N ASP A 40 -24.71 120.33 -37.62
CA ASP A 40 -24.51 120.14 -36.19
C ASP A 40 -25.62 119.29 -35.57
N PHE A 41 -26.88 119.47 -36.00
CA PHE A 41 -27.99 118.60 -35.61
C PHE A 41 -27.79 117.15 -36.07
N LEU A 42 -27.31 116.93 -37.30
CA LEU A 42 -27.00 115.60 -37.84
C LEU A 42 -25.82 114.96 -37.11
N LYS A 43 -24.74 115.72 -36.84
CA LYS A 43 -23.61 115.24 -36.02
C LYS A 43 -24.07 114.85 -34.62
N GLU A 44 -24.92 115.64 -33.99
CA GLU A 44 -25.44 115.33 -32.66
C GLU A 44 -26.38 114.10 -32.67
N LYS A 45 -27.17 113.92 -33.73
CA LYS A 45 -27.95 112.70 -33.98
C LYS A 45 -27.05 111.47 -34.13
N VAL A 46 -26.00 111.55 -34.94
CA VAL A 46 -25.03 110.46 -35.13
C VAL A 46 -24.32 110.14 -33.82
N ILE A 47 -23.85 111.14 -33.06
CA ILE A 47 -23.21 110.92 -31.76
C ILE A 47 -24.19 110.29 -30.76
N ARG A 48 -25.46 110.70 -30.74
CA ARG A 48 -26.49 110.08 -29.90
C ARG A 48 -26.75 108.64 -30.33
N GLU A 49 -26.85 108.37 -31.62
CA GLU A 49 -27.05 107.02 -32.15
C GLU A 49 -25.84 106.12 -31.84
N GLU A 50 -24.61 106.61 -31.99
CA GLU A 50 -23.39 105.88 -31.60
C GLU A 50 -23.36 105.58 -30.10
N LYS A 51 -23.73 106.54 -29.25
CA LYS A 51 -23.83 106.33 -27.80
C LYS A 51 -24.90 105.30 -27.47
N CYS A 52 -26.07 105.38 -28.10
CA CYS A 52 -27.16 104.40 -27.94
C CYS A 52 -26.76 103.01 -28.46
N SER A 53 -26.02 102.93 -29.56
CA SER A 53 -25.49 101.68 -30.13
C SER A 53 -24.46 101.04 -29.19
N LYS A 54 -23.51 101.83 -28.65
CA LYS A 54 -22.55 101.36 -27.62
C LYS A 54 -23.28 100.86 -26.37
N LEU A 55 -24.30 101.57 -25.90
CA LEU A 55 -25.12 101.12 -24.76
C LEU A 55 -25.91 99.84 -25.08
N ASN A 56 -26.52 99.75 -26.27
CA ASN A 56 -27.28 98.58 -26.69
C ASN A 56 -26.39 97.36 -26.90
N THR A 57 -25.18 97.51 -27.45
CA THR A 57 -24.21 96.42 -27.58
C THR A 57 -23.75 95.92 -26.22
N LEU A 58 -23.48 96.79 -25.24
CA LEU A 58 -23.15 96.38 -23.87
C LEU A 58 -24.32 95.63 -23.21
N LYS A 59 -25.56 96.14 -23.32
CA LYS A 59 -26.75 95.45 -22.81
C LYS A 59 -26.96 94.09 -23.46
N LEU A 60 -26.74 93.99 -24.77
CA LEU A 60 -26.84 92.74 -25.51
C LEU A 60 -25.75 91.76 -25.08
N GLN A 61 -24.50 92.23 -24.93
CA GLN A 61 -23.40 91.42 -24.40
C GLN A 61 -23.66 90.92 -22.98
N GLU A 62 -24.23 91.74 -22.11
CA GLU A 62 -24.57 91.33 -20.75
C GLU A 62 -25.66 90.25 -20.72
N LYS A 63 -26.70 90.42 -21.54
CA LYS A 63 -27.73 89.39 -21.75
C LYS A 63 -27.13 88.10 -22.32
N TRP A 64 -26.27 88.18 -23.34
CA TRP A 64 -25.60 87.00 -23.90
C TRP A 64 -24.67 86.32 -22.90
N ARG A 65 -23.90 87.07 -22.10
CA ARG A 65 -23.07 86.50 -21.03
C ARG A 65 -23.91 85.78 -20.00
N MET A 66 -25.06 86.33 -19.62
CA MET A 66 -25.98 85.68 -18.68
C MET A 66 -26.50 84.36 -19.25
N ILE A 67 -26.98 84.36 -20.50
CA ILE A 67 -27.49 83.17 -21.19
C ILE A 67 -26.38 82.12 -21.36
N LEU A 68 -25.21 82.51 -21.88
CA LEU A 68 -24.09 81.61 -22.11
C LEU A 68 -23.53 81.03 -20.81
N ARG A 69 -23.48 81.83 -19.73
CA ARG A 69 -23.11 81.32 -18.40
C ARG A 69 -24.12 80.30 -17.91
N GLY A 70 -25.42 80.58 -18.03
CA GLY A 70 -26.50 79.64 -17.68
C GLY A 70 -26.36 78.30 -18.40
N VAL A 71 -26.26 78.33 -19.73
CA VAL A 71 -26.06 77.13 -20.56
C VAL A 71 -24.77 76.40 -20.19
N LYS A 72 -23.67 77.12 -19.94
CA LYS A 72 -22.40 76.48 -19.54
C LYS A 72 -22.49 75.88 -18.13
N THR A 73 -23.14 76.54 -17.18
CA THR A 73 -23.35 75.98 -15.84
C THR A 73 -24.22 74.75 -15.86
N ASP A 74 -25.27 74.72 -16.68
CA ASP A 74 -26.15 73.56 -16.82
C ASP A 74 -25.42 72.39 -17.49
N GLY A 75 -24.63 72.67 -18.54
CA GLY A 75 -23.75 71.67 -19.15
C GLY A 75 -22.73 71.08 -18.17
N LEU A 76 -22.06 71.93 -17.38
CA LEU A 76 -21.13 71.46 -16.35
C LEU A 76 -21.82 70.63 -15.25
N ARG A 77 -23.05 71.00 -14.85
CA ARG A 77 -23.83 70.20 -13.88
C ARG A 77 -24.16 68.83 -14.45
N GLN A 78 -24.54 68.74 -15.72
CA GLN A 78 -24.78 67.45 -16.38
C GLN A 78 -23.50 66.62 -16.49
N GLU A 79 -22.37 67.22 -16.84
CA GLU A 79 -21.07 66.53 -16.88
C GLU A 79 -20.68 65.98 -15.50
N ILE A 80 -20.85 66.78 -14.43
CA ILE A 80 -20.60 66.35 -13.05
C ILE A 80 -21.52 65.17 -12.67
N GLU A 81 -22.80 65.22 -13.04
CA GLU A 81 -23.74 64.15 -12.75
C GLU A 81 -23.37 62.85 -13.48
N VAL A 82 -22.98 62.93 -14.75
CA VAL A 82 -22.49 61.77 -15.51
C VAL A 82 -21.22 61.18 -14.87
N VAL A 83 -20.30 62.04 -14.42
CA VAL A 83 -19.07 61.58 -13.74
C VAL A 83 -19.41 60.95 -12.39
N LYS A 84 -20.32 61.53 -11.62
CA LYS A 84 -20.80 60.99 -10.35
C LYS A 84 -21.40 59.59 -10.53
N GLN A 85 -22.31 59.42 -11.49
CA GLN A 85 -22.92 58.11 -11.78
C GLN A 85 -21.88 57.07 -12.22
N LYS A 86 -20.85 57.48 -12.99
CA LYS A 86 -19.73 56.60 -13.33
C LYS A 86 -18.95 56.18 -12.08
N PHE A 87 -18.66 57.11 -11.17
CA PHE A 87 -17.98 56.81 -9.92
C PHE A 87 -18.81 55.88 -9.02
N GLU A 88 -20.10 56.13 -8.85
CA GLU A 88 -21.00 55.27 -8.07
C GLU A 88 -20.98 53.83 -8.60
N ARG A 89 -21.14 53.64 -9.92
CA ARG A 89 -21.05 52.29 -10.53
C ARG A 89 -19.70 51.61 -10.29
N VAL A 90 -18.60 52.37 -10.33
CA VAL A 90 -17.26 51.82 -10.06
C VAL A 90 -17.12 51.44 -8.58
N VAL A 91 -17.68 52.23 -7.67
CA VAL A 91 -17.69 51.92 -6.24
C VAL A 91 -18.52 50.67 -5.97
N ASP A 92 -19.71 50.56 -6.56
CA ASP A 92 -20.57 49.38 -6.42
C ASP A 92 -19.89 48.12 -6.96
N ASN A 93 -19.28 48.20 -8.15
CA ASN A 93 -18.54 47.09 -8.74
C ASN A 93 -17.35 46.67 -7.87
N LYS A 94 -16.59 47.64 -7.34
CA LYS A 94 -15.47 47.34 -6.43
C LYS A 94 -15.96 46.78 -5.11
N GLY A 95 -17.09 47.26 -4.58
CA GLY A 95 -17.73 46.74 -3.38
C GLY A 95 -18.16 45.29 -3.56
N ALA A 96 -18.79 44.96 -4.69
CA ALA A 96 -19.17 43.59 -5.03
C ALA A 96 -17.94 42.67 -5.16
N ILE A 97 -16.86 43.14 -5.80
CA ILE A 97 -15.60 42.38 -5.90
C ILE A 97 -14.98 42.15 -4.52
N LEU A 98 -14.94 43.17 -3.66
CA LEU A 98 -14.41 43.06 -2.31
C LEU A 98 -15.22 42.07 -1.47
N GLN A 99 -16.55 42.09 -1.61
CA GLN A 99 -17.41 41.15 -0.91
C GLN A 99 -17.19 39.71 -1.40
N ALA A 100 -17.15 39.48 -2.70
CA ALA A 100 -16.83 38.17 -3.26
C ALA A 100 -15.46 37.66 -2.79
N LEU A 101 -14.43 38.50 -2.83
CA LEU A 101 -13.10 38.15 -2.32
C LEU A 101 -13.11 37.84 -0.82
N SER A 102 -13.93 38.53 -0.03
CA SER A 102 -14.06 38.24 1.40
C SER A 102 -14.73 36.90 1.67
N GLU A 103 -15.73 36.54 0.86
CA GLU A 103 -16.42 35.24 0.92
C GLU A 103 -15.47 34.12 0.52
N GLU A 104 -14.73 34.28 -0.60
CA GLU A 104 -13.71 33.32 -1.04
C GLU A 104 -12.60 33.10 0.02
N LEU A 105 -12.20 34.15 0.73
CA LEU A 105 -11.17 34.07 1.77
C LEU A 105 -11.68 33.28 2.98
N LEU A 106 -12.93 33.47 3.39
CA LEU A 106 -13.57 32.70 4.46
C LEU A 106 -13.74 31.23 4.06
N GLU A 107 -14.18 30.95 2.83
CA GLU A 107 -14.28 29.57 2.31
C GLU A 107 -12.92 28.88 2.28
N ALA A 108 -11.87 29.57 1.84
CA ALA A 108 -10.51 29.04 1.83
C ALA A 108 -9.99 28.74 3.25
N GLU A 109 -10.30 29.59 4.23
CA GLU A 109 -9.94 29.36 5.63
C GLU A 109 -10.69 28.15 6.21
N GLU A 110 -11.99 28.01 5.92
CA GLU A 110 -12.78 26.87 6.36
C GLU A 110 -12.27 25.56 5.76
N GLN A 111 -11.96 25.55 4.46
CA GLN A 111 -11.34 24.42 3.78
C GLN A 111 -9.98 24.05 4.39
N TYR A 112 -9.13 25.04 4.68
CA TYR A 112 -7.84 24.83 5.36
C TYR A 112 -8.03 24.22 6.74
N MET A 113 -8.96 24.75 7.54
CA MET A 113 -9.25 24.25 8.89
C MET A 113 -9.81 22.83 8.86
N MET A 114 -10.67 22.50 7.89
CA MET A 114 -11.20 21.16 7.71
C MET A 114 -10.10 20.16 7.28
N ALA A 115 -9.25 20.54 6.32
CA ALA A 115 -8.11 19.73 5.91
C ALA A 115 -7.12 19.49 7.07
N HIS A 116 -6.85 20.52 7.87
CA HIS A 116 -5.98 20.43 9.03
C HIS A 116 -6.54 19.46 10.08
N ARG A 117 -7.84 19.58 10.41
CA ARG A 117 -8.51 18.63 11.32
C ARG A 117 -8.49 17.20 10.81
N SER A 118 -8.71 16.99 9.50
CA SER A 118 -8.63 15.67 8.87
C SER A 118 -7.23 15.08 9.02
N HIS A 119 -6.20 15.87 8.72
CA HIS A 119 -4.80 15.45 8.86
C HIS A 119 -4.45 15.09 10.31
N LEU A 120 -4.89 15.88 11.30
CA LEU A 120 -4.70 15.54 12.71
C LEU A 120 -5.38 14.22 13.09
N CYS A 121 -6.62 13.98 12.62
CA CYS A 121 -7.30 12.71 12.83
C CYS A 121 -6.58 11.52 12.18
N GLU A 122 -5.95 11.72 11.02
CA GLU A 122 -5.13 10.71 10.36
C GLU A 122 -3.84 10.42 11.13
N LEU A 123 -3.19 11.47 11.65
CA LEU A 123 -2.03 11.31 12.53
C LEU A 123 -2.39 10.56 13.81
N ASP A 124 -3.53 10.84 14.43
CA ASP A 124 -4.00 10.11 15.61
C ASP A 124 -4.24 8.62 15.30
N LYS A 125 -4.85 8.31 14.14
CA LYS A 125 -5.01 6.92 13.69
C LYS A 125 -3.66 6.23 13.50
N LEU A 126 -2.67 6.93 12.95
CA LEU A 126 -1.33 6.40 12.72
C LEU A 126 -0.59 6.19 14.06
N TYR A 127 -0.75 7.11 15.00
CA TYR A 127 -0.25 6.98 16.36
C TYR A 127 -0.86 5.78 17.08
N ASP A 128 -2.18 5.60 17.01
CA ASP A 128 -2.87 4.45 17.58
C ASP A 128 -2.41 3.13 16.96
N LEU A 129 -2.19 3.09 15.64
CA LEU A 129 -1.66 1.92 14.96
C LEU A 129 -0.25 1.59 15.48
N GLN A 130 0.61 2.58 15.61
CA GLN A 130 1.97 2.40 16.11
C GLN A 130 1.97 1.97 17.58
N LYS A 131 1.07 2.53 18.41
CA LYS A 131 0.89 2.13 19.81
C LYS A 131 0.42 0.69 19.93
N ARG A 132 -0.55 0.26 19.11
CA ARG A 132 -0.98 -1.15 19.07
C ARG A 132 0.15 -2.08 18.65
N ARG A 133 0.95 -1.69 17.65
CA ARG A 133 2.10 -2.47 17.20
C ARG A 133 3.16 -2.61 18.29
N LEU A 134 3.49 -1.52 18.99
CA LEU A 134 4.43 -1.55 20.12
C LEU A 134 3.91 -2.45 21.24
N ASN A 135 2.66 -2.28 21.66
CA ASN A 135 2.07 -3.12 22.70
C ASN A 135 2.01 -4.61 22.33
N ALA A 136 1.77 -4.93 21.05
CA ALA A 136 1.82 -6.32 20.58
C ALA A 136 3.24 -6.87 20.63
N LEU A 137 4.22 -6.08 20.20
CA LEU A 137 5.63 -6.46 20.25
C LEU A 137 6.12 -6.66 21.70
N ASP A 138 5.74 -5.76 22.61
CA ASP A 138 6.09 -5.88 24.04
C ASP A 138 5.49 -7.16 24.64
N LYS A 139 4.22 -7.47 24.33
CA LYS A 139 3.60 -8.72 24.74
C LYS A 139 4.29 -9.96 24.17
N ASP A 140 4.60 -9.94 22.87
CA ASP A 140 5.31 -11.05 22.23
C ASP A 140 6.69 -11.27 22.87
N PHE A 141 7.37 -10.18 23.27
CA PHE A 141 8.64 -10.26 24.00
C PHE A 141 8.47 -10.83 25.41
N ASP A 142 7.47 -10.36 26.16
CA ASP A 142 7.18 -10.86 27.50
C ASP A 142 6.80 -12.35 27.47
N ASP A 143 5.94 -12.76 26.53
CA ASP A 143 5.54 -14.15 26.33
C ASP A 143 6.76 -15.03 25.98
N GLN A 144 7.63 -14.57 25.07
CA GLN A 144 8.86 -15.29 24.74
C GLN A 144 9.81 -15.40 25.94
N LEU A 145 9.90 -14.36 26.75
CA LEU A 145 10.74 -14.32 27.93
C LEU A 145 10.21 -15.27 29.01
N GLU A 146 8.89 -15.31 29.24
CA GLU A 146 8.24 -16.25 30.15
C GLU A 146 8.42 -17.70 29.68
N HIS A 147 8.20 -17.98 28.39
CA HIS A 147 8.42 -19.31 27.82
C HIS A 147 9.87 -19.76 28.00
N LEU A 148 10.84 -18.90 27.68
CA LEU A 148 12.26 -19.22 27.83
C LEU A 148 12.63 -19.46 29.30
N GLN A 149 12.12 -18.64 30.22
CA GLN A 149 12.33 -18.83 31.66
C GLN A 149 11.74 -20.16 32.14
N SER A 150 10.54 -20.51 31.68
CA SER A 150 9.89 -21.78 32.02
C SER A 150 10.69 -22.97 31.51
N ASP A 151 11.17 -22.94 30.27
CA ASP A 151 12.00 -23.98 29.69
C ASP A 151 13.31 -24.17 30.47
N TYR A 152 13.98 -23.07 30.81
CA TYR A 152 15.18 -23.13 31.65
C TYR A 152 14.91 -23.69 33.04
N GLN A 153 13.77 -23.36 33.65
CA GLN A 153 13.38 -23.89 34.95
C GLN A 153 13.06 -25.39 34.88
N LEU A 154 12.38 -25.84 33.83
CA LEU A 154 12.08 -27.25 33.59
C LEU A 154 13.38 -28.05 33.34
N GLU A 155 14.28 -27.53 32.50
CA GLU A 155 15.58 -28.15 32.26
C GLU A 155 16.40 -28.23 33.55
N ARG A 156 16.47 -27.13 34.30
CA ARG A 156 17.14 -27.09 35.60
C ARG A 156 16.58 -28.14 36.56
N ASN A 157 15.26 -28.23 36.70
CA ASN A 157 14.62 -29.21 37.58
C ASN A 157 14.93 -30.65 37.11
N SER A 158 14.88 -30.92 35.81
CA SER A 158 15.25 -32.23 35.24
C SER A 158 16.71 -32.59 35.54
N MET A 159 17.62 -31.63 35.43
CA MET A 159 19.04 -31.81 35.74
C MET A 159 19.26 -32.05 37.23
N GLU A 160 18.60 -31.29 38.11
CA GLU A 160 18.66 -31.49 39.56
C GLU A 160 18.11 -32.88 39.95
N ASP A 161 17.02 -33.34 39.34
CA ASP A 161 16.45 -34.67 39.60
C ASP A 161 17.34 -35.80 39.11
N LYS A 162 17.92 -35.67 37.92
CA LYS A 162 18.91 -36.64 37.41
C LYS A 162 20.13 -36.68 38.33
N HIS A 163 20.61 -35.53 38.78
CA HIS A 163 21.74 -35.45 39.70
C HIS A 163 21.42 -36.12 41.04
N LYS A 164 20.25 -35.86 41.64
CA LYS A 164 19.79 -36.51 42.87
C LYS A 164 19.70 -38.03 42.72
N LYS A 165 19.14 -38.52 41.61
CA LYS A 165 19.06 -39.97 41.33
C LYS A 165 20.44 -40.60 41.18
N GLN A 166 21.36 -39.93 40.48
CA GLN A 166 22.75 -40.39 40.37
C GLN A 166 23.44 -40.42 41.73
N GLN A 167 23.24 -39.38 42.55
CA GLN A 167 23.79 -39.32 43.90
C GLN A 167 23.26 -40.47 44.75
N GLN A 168 21.94 -40.73 44.74
CA GLN A 168 21.33 -41.86 45.46
C GLN A 168 21.89 -43.20 44.99
N TYR A 169 21.97 -43.43 43.68
CA TYR A 169 22.57 -44.63 43.12
C TYR A 169 24.01 -44.84 43.60
N TRP A 170 24.84 -43.80 43.61
CA TRP A 170 26.20 -43.91 44.12
C TRP A 170 26.23 -44.21 45.62
N HIS A 171 25.32 -43.65 46.41
CA HIS A 171 25.22 -43.99 47.84
C HIS A 171 24.83 -45.45 48.04
N GLU A 172 23.89 -45.98 47.26
CA GLU A 172 23.48 -47.39 47.29
C GLU A 172 24.63 -48.32 46.89
N VAL A 173 25.35 -48.01 45.82
CA VAL A 173 26.53 -48.77 45.38
C VAL A 173 27.62 -48.75 46.46
N MET A 174 27.90 -47.59 47.05
CA MET A 174 28.86 -47.46 48.15
C MET A 174 28.44 -48.28 49.37
N TYR A 175 27.16 -48.26 49.73
CA TYR A 175 26.62 -49.05 50.83
C TYR A 175 26.71 -50.55 50.56
N ALA A 176 26.31 -51.01 49.36
CA ALA A 176 26.44 -52.40 48.95
C ALA A 176 27.91 -52.87 48.92
N MET A 177 28.83 -51.99 48.49
CA MET A 177 30.26 -52.26 48.51
C MET A 177 30.80 -52.37 49.94
N GLN A 178 30.37 -51.50 50.86
CA GLN A 178 30.71 -51.56 52.27
C GLN A 178 30.22 -52.87 52.91
N LEU A 179 28.95 -53.23 52.69
CA LEU A 179 28.37 -54.47 53.22
C LEU A 179 29.13 -55.70 52.71
N ARG A 180 29.41 -55.77 51.39
CA ARG A 180 30.20 -56.86 50.82
C ARG A 180 31.61 -56.91 51.41
N GLN A 181 32.22 -55.76 51.69
CA GLN A 181 33.54 -55.72 52.31
C GLN A 181 33.48 -56.22 53.77
N GLU A 182 32.46 -55.85 54.53
CA GLU A 182 32.22 -56.37 55.88
C GLU A 182 32.04 -57.89 55.88
N GLU A 183 31.21 -58.44 55.00
CA GLU A 183 31.03 -59.88 54.83
C GLU A 183 32.35 -60.59 54.48
N ARG A 184 33.15 -60.01 53.59
CA ARG A 184 34.48 -60.56 53.26
C ARG A 184 35.43 -60.55 54.46
N VAL A 185 35.41 -59.48 55.26
CA VAL A 185 36.21 -59.38 56.48
C VAL A 185 35.74 -60.43 57.50
N GLU A 186 34.44 -60.61 57.68
CA GLU A 186 33.89 -61.64 58.55
C GLU A 186 34.22 -63.06 58.09
N ALA A 187 34.11 -63.34 56.78
CA ALA A 187 34.49 -64.62 56.21
C ALA A 187 35.97 -64.91 56.47
N LYS A 188 36.85 -63.93 56.26
CA LYS A 188 38.28 -64.06 56.57
C LYS A 188 38.55 -64.27 58.06
N LYS A 189 37.80 -63.62 58.96
CA LYS A 189 37.86 -63.88 60.41
C LYS A 189 37.42 -65.31 60.75
N LYS A 190 36.33 -65.80 60.14
CA LYS A 190 35.84 -67.19 60.33
C LYS A 190 36.83 -68.23 59.80
N GLU A 191 37.40 -68.01 58.61
CA GLU A 191 38.47 -68.85 58.05
C GLU A 191 39.68 -68.89 58.96
N TYR A 192 40.14 -67.74 59.48
CA TYR A 192 41.24 -67.67 60.43
C TYR A 192 40.94 -68.45 61.71
N GLN A 193 39.72 -68.30 62.26
CA GLN A 193 39.29 -69.05 63.43
C GLN A 193 39.24 -70.57 63.18
N SER A 194 38.71 -71.00 62.03
CA SER A 194 38.71 -72.40 61.61
C SER A 194 40.12 -72.96 61.48
N SER A 195 41.03 -72.23 60.83
CA SER A 195 42.44 -72.62 60.72
C SER A 195 43.11 -72.72 62.08
N MET A 196 42.79 -71.82 63.02
CA MET A 196 43.29 -71.87 64.39
C MET A 196 42.81 -73.13 65.12
N ASP A 197 41.53 -73.47 64.99
CA ASP A 197 40.95 -74.64 65.65
C ASP A 197 41.39 -75.96 64.99
N GLU A 198 41.61 -75.99 63.68
CA GLU A 198 42.29 -77.11 63.00
C GLU A 198 43.71 -77.33 63.51
N ILE A 199 44.48 -76.26 63.72
CA ILE A 199 45.83 -76.36 64.30
C ILE A 199 45.76 -76.93 65.72
N LYS A 200 44.81 -76.46 66.56
CA LYS A 200 44.60 -77.03 67.90
C LYS A 200 44.22 -78.50 67.84
N ASN A 201 43.32 -78.89 66.94
CA ASN A 201 42.91 -80.29 66.76
C ASN A 201 44.09 -81.15 66.33
N LYS A 202 44.88 -80.72 65.34
CA LYS A 202 46.12 -81.42 64.94
C LYS A 202 47.10 -81.56 66.10
N GLN A 203 47.24 -80.55 66.95
CA GLN A 203 48.07 -80.62 68.16
C GLN A 203 47.51 -81.64 69.16
N MET A 204 46.19 -81.69 69.35
CA MET A 204 45.52 -82.69 70.20
C MET A 204 45.68 -84.10 69.65
N ASP A 205 45.49 -84.31 68.35
CA ASP A 205 45.69 -85.59 67.68
C ASP A 205 47.15 -86.05 67.77
N SER A 206 48.11 -85.13 67.59
CA SER A 206 49.54 -85.43 67.76
C SER A 206 49.84 -85.85 69.20
N LYS A 207 49.20 -85.21 70.19
CA LYS A 207 49.31 -85.59 71.60
C LYS A 207 48.69 -86.96 71.87
N HIS A 208 47.55 -87.29 71.25
CA HIS A 208 46.92 -88.61 71.34
C HIS A 208 47.78 -89.69 70.69
N ALA A 209 48.28 -89.47 69.48
CA ALA A 209 49.19 -90.39 68.79
C ALA A 209 50.46 -90.66 69.61
N LEU A 210 51.05 -89.62 70.23
CA LEU A 210 52.20 -89.79 71.13
C LEU A 210 51.83 -90.62 72.37
N LYS A 211 50.64 -90.42 72.94
CA LYS A 211 50.13 -91.22 74.06
C LYS A 211 49.96 -92.68 73.66
N ASP A 212 49.41 -92.94 72.47
CA ASP A 212 49.20 -94.29 71.94
C ASP A 212 50.53 -94.98 71.66
N GLN A 213 51.49 -94.28 71.05
CA GLN A 213 52.86 -94.78 70.86
C GLN A 213 53.50 -95.16 72.21
N LYS A 214 53.35 -94.33 73.24
CA LYS A 214 53.88 -94.63 74.57
C LYS A 214 53.16 -95.81 75.24
N ASN A 215 51.87 -96.00 74.96
CA ASN A 215 51.12 -97.16 75.41
C ASN A 215 51.54 -98.44 74.68
N GLU A 216 51.91 -98.35 73.40
CA GLU A 216 52.45 -99.46 72.62
C GLU A 216 53.86 -99.86 73.11
N GLU A 217 54.74 -98.90 73.40
CA GLU A 217 56.03 -99.16 74.07
C GLU A 217 55.82 -99.85 75.43
N PHE A 218 54.80 -99.42 76.20
CA PHE A 218 54.45 -100.06 77.47
C PHE A 218 53.95 -101.51 77.27
N GLN A 219 53.10 -101.76 76.28
CA GLN A 219 52.64 -103.11 75.95
C GLN A 219 53.76 -104.01 75.42
N ALA A 220 54.70 -103.48 74.64
CA ALA A 220 55.88 -104.20 74.19
C ALA A 220 56.76 -104.66 75.37
N LEU A 221 56.92 -103.82 76.39
CA LEU A 221 57.63 -104.18 77.62
C LEU A 221 56.91 -105.31 78.39
N VAL A 222 55.58 -105.29 78.43
CA VAL A 222 54.76 -106.38 78.98
C VAL A 222 54.89 -107.66 78.15
N SER A 223 55.01 -107.55 76.83
CA SER A 223 55.22 -108.70 75.93
C SER A 223 56.58 -109.36 76.12
N VAL A 224 57.65 -108.59 76.34
CA VAL A 224 58.99 -109.14 76.65
C VAL A 224 58.99 -109.88 77.99
N PHE A 225 58.24 -109.37 78.97
CA PHE A 225 58.04 -110.04 80.27
C PHE A 225 57.33 -111.40 80.11
N ASN A 226 56.34 -111.48 79.23
CA ASN A 226 55.66 -112.74 78.90
C ASN A 226 56.52 -113.68 78.02
N HIS A 227 57.36 -113.14 77.13
CA HIS A 227 58.24 -113.93 76.26
C HIS A 227 59.26 -114.77 77.03
N GLY A 228 59.83 -114.25 78.13
CA GLY A 228 60.70 -115.04 79.02
C GLY A 228 59.98 -116.20 79.71
N LYS A 229 58.65 -116.15 79.83
CA LYS A 229 57.80 -117.22 80.35
C LYS A 229 57.51 -118.29 79.27
N GLU A 230 57.43 -117.89 78.01
CA GLU A 230 57.21 -118.77 76.84
C GLU A 230 58.49 -119.51 76.39
N GLU A 231 59.68 -118.97 76.62
CA GLU A 231 60.97 -119.53 76.18
C GLU A 231 61.31 -120.90 76.84
N TYR A 232 60.78 -121.18 78.04
CA TYR A 232 60.88 -122.49 78.70
C TYR A 232 59.97 -123.56 78.06
N ARG A 233 58.92 -123.14 77.35
CA ARG A 233 57.92 -124.02 76.75
C ARG A 233 58.26 -124.38 75.29
N ARG A 234 59.20 -123.66 74.66
CA ARG A 234 59.49 -123.70 73.21
C ARG A 234 60.53 -124.74 72.78
N LEU A 235 61.09 -125.57 73.68
CA LEU A 235 62.08 -126.59 73.31
C LEU A 235 61.49 -127.87 72.68
N THR A 236 60.17 -127.97 72.50
CA THR A 236 59.54 -129.17 71.93
C THR A 236 58.38 -128.81 71.00
N GLU A 237 58.61 -128.59 69.68
CA GLU A 237 57.70 -128.89 68.53
C GLU A 237 57.92 -128.05 67.24
N ASP A 238 59.16 -127.87 66.79
CA ASP A 238 59.52 -127.05 65.60
C ASP A 238 59.32 -127.72 64.21
N LYS A 239 58.37 -128.66 64.06
CA LYS A 239 58.14 -129.37 62.76
C LYS A 239 56.78 -129.16 62.08
N LYS A 240 55.91 -128.27 62.58
CA LYS A 240 54.56 -128.04 62.01
C LYS A 240 54.37 -126.73 61.22
N SER A 241 55.31 -125.77 61.29
CA SER A 241 55.12 -124.39 60.77
C SER A 241 55.40 -124.20 59.26
N ASN A 242 56.22 -125.04 58.64
CA ASN A 242 56.62 -124.82 57.23
C ASN A 242 55.51 -125.06 56.17
N TYR A 243 54.34 -125.56 56.57
CA TYR A 243 53.20 -125.75 55.66
C TYR A 243 52.26 -124.51 55.61
N GLU A 244 52.22 -123.66 56.64
CA GLU A 244 51.34 -122.48 56.64
C GLU A 244 51.84 -121.33 55.77
N ASN A 245 53.16 -121.22 55.55
CA ASN A 245 53.74 -120.12 54.77
C ASN A 245 53.39 -120.14 53.28
N LEU A 246 53.11 -121.30 52.68
CA LEU A 246 52.73 -121.38 51.25
C LEU A 246 51.25 -121.07 50.99
N LYS A 247 50.36 -121.20 52.00
CA LYS A 247 48.92 -120.92 51.85
C LYS A 247 48.59 -119.42 51.90
N SER A 248 49.41 -118.64 52.59
CA SER A 248 49.19 -117.19 52.82
C SER A 248 49.53 -116.32 51.60
N GLN A 249 50.41 -116.78 50.70
CA GLN A 249 50.81 -115.99 49.51
C GLN A 249 49.74 -115.97 48.40
N ASP A 250 48.93 -117.02 48.27
CA ASP A 250 47.92 -117.11 47.22
C ASP A 250 46.67 -116.25 47.53
N ILE A 251 46.34 -116.09 48.82
CA ILE A 251 45.25 -115.23 49.30
C ILE A 251 45.54 -113.75 49.03
N LEU A 252 46.78 -113.30 49.22
CA LEU A 252 47.18 -111.90 49.03
C LEU A 252 47.14 -111.45 47.56
N ASN A 253 47.36 -112.36 46.60
CA ASN A 253 47.32 -112.04 45.17
C ASN A 253 45.87 -111.89 44.66
N SER A 254 44.94 -112.71 45.17
CA SER A 254 43.51 -112.62 44.84
C SER A 254 42.87 -111.30 45.33
N GLU A 255 43.29 -110.80 46.50
CA GLU A 255 42.80 -109.52 47.02
C GLU A 255 43.29 -108.29 46.23
N LYS A 256 44.51 -108.34 45.67
CA LYS A 256 45.05 -107.26 44.83
C LYS A 256 44.31 -107.14 43.50
N ILE A 257 43.96 -108.26 42.87
CA ILE A 257 43.17 -108.29 41.63
C ILE A 257 41.78 -107.69 41.86
N ASN A 258 41.12 -108.05 42.96
CA ASN A 258 39.81 -107.49 43.33
C ASN A 258 39.84 -105.98 43.61
N LYS A 259 40.92 -105.46 44.21
CA LYS A 259 41.08 -104.01 44.42
C LYS A 259 41.25 -103.26 43.09
N GLN A 260 42.04 -103.77 42.15
CA GLN A 260 42.21 -103.14 40.84
C GLN A 260 40.92 -103.18 40.00
N MET A 261 40.16 -104.28 40.02
CA MET A 261 38.88 -104.38 39.32
C MET A 261 37.85 -103.35 39.81
N LYS A 262 37.78 -103.12 41.14
CA LYS A 262 36.91 -102.08 41.73
C LYS A 262 37.34 -100.66 41.35
N THR A 263 38.64 -100.40 41.24
CA THR A 263 39.14 -99.09 40.81
C THR A 263 38.81 -98.82 39.34
N ILE A 264 38.94 -99.83 38.47
CA ILE A 264 38.56 -99.73 37.06
C ILE A 264 37.06 -99.44 36.93
N GLN A 265 36.20 -100.14 37.69
CA GLN A 265 34.76 -99.89 37.66
C GLN A 265 34.40 -98.45 38.05
N ARG A 266 35.03 -97.89 39.09
CA ARG A 266 34.81 -96.48 39.49
C ARG A 266 35.23 -95.50 38.39
N PHE A 267 36.34 -95.75 37.70
CA PHE A 267 36.73 -94.91 36.57
C PHE A 267 35.76 -95.04 35.39
N GLN A 268 35.26 -96.24 35.11
CA GLN A 268 34.24 -96.47 34.09
C GLN A 268 32.93 -95.70 34.40
N ASP A 269 32.47 -95.75 35.65
CA ASP A 269 31.25 -95.07 36.11
C ASP A 269 31.43 -93.54 36.05
N ASN A 270 32.60 -93.02 36.42
CA ASN A 270 32.93 -91.60 36.29
C ASN A 270 32.97 -91.15 34.83
N ILE A 271 33.55 -91.94 33.92
CA ILE A 271 33.56 -91.63 32.48
C ILE A 271 32.13 -91.58 31.94
N ASN A 272 31.27 -92.53 32.32
CA ASN A 272 29.88 -92.54 31.88
C ASN A 272 29.07 -91.36 32.44
N SER A 273 29.33 -90.95 33.69
CA SER A 273 28.73 -89.74 34.29
C SER A 273 29.13 -88.47 33.53
N ILE A 274 30.42 -88.29 33.25
CA ILE A 274 30.93 -87.13 32.50
C ILE A 274 30.41 -87.11 31.05
N ARG A 275 30.28 -88.28 30.40
CA ARG A 275 29.65 -88.36 29.07
C ARG A 275 28.17 -87.97 29.13
N GLY A 276 27.44 -88.42 30.15
CA GLY A 276 26.05 -88.02 30.36
C GLY A 276 25.87 -86.51 30.54
N THR A 277 26.72 -85.86 31.35
CA THR A 277 26.66 -84.40 31.53
C THR A 277 27.07 -83.65 30.26
N MET A 278 28.03 -84.16 29.49
CA MET A 278 28.43 -83.57 28.20
C MET A 278 27.30 -83.64 27.16
N ASP A 279 26.55 -84.75 27.11
CA ASP A 279 25.42 -84.92 26.20
C ASP A 279 24.23 -84.01 26.57
N VAL A 280 23.94 -83.87 27.87
CA VAL A 280 22.91 -82.94 28.36
C VAL A 280 23.28 -81.50 28.00
N ASN A 281 24.52 -81.09 28.29
CA ASN A 281 24.99 -79.74 27.97
C ASN A 281 25.01 -79.48 26.46
N SER A 282 25.36 -80.48 25.63
CA SER A 282 25.29 -80.35 24.17
C SER A 282 23.86 -80.15 23.67
N LYS A 283 22.87 -80.82 24.27
CA LYS A 283 21.46 -80.64 23.93
C LYS A 283 20.95 -79.26 24.38
N GLU A 284 21.28 -78.83 25.59
CA GLU A 284 20.92 -77.50 26.12
C GLU A 284 21.48 -76.38 25.24
N HIS A 285 22.78 -76.41 24.92
CA HIS A 285 23.40 -75.43 24.02
C HIS A 285 22.79 -75.42 22.60
N LYS A 286 22.37 -76.59 22.08
CA LYS A 286 21.66 -76.65 20.79
C LYS A 286 20.28 -76.01 20.88
N THR A 287 19.52 -76.25 21.95
CA THR A 287 18.21 -75.63 22.14
C THR A 287 18.32 -74.12 22.33
N GLU A 288 19.28 -73.66 23.13
CA GLU A 288 19.53 -72.23 23.35
C GLU A 288 20.01 -71.53 22.08
N SER A 289 20.92 -72.18 21.33
CA SER A 289 21.37 -71.66 20.03
C SER A 289 20.25 -71.59 18.99
N SER A 290 19.32 -72.55 19.01
CA SER A 290 18.15 -72.55 18.12
C SER A 290 17.19 -71.43 18.48
N ALA A 291 16.84 -71.28 19.77
CA ALA A 291 15.98 -70.21 20.25
C ALA A 291 16.58 -68.82 19.98
N MET A 292 17.89 -68.66 20.16
CA MET A 292 18.58 -67.40 19.82
C MET A 292 18.58 -67.10 18.32
N ARG A 293 18.66 -68.12 17.44
CA ARG A 293 18.51 -67.91 15.99
C ARG A 293 17.11 -67.48 15.62
N GLU A 294 16.08 -68.12 16.19
CA GLU A 294 14.68 -67.78 15.94
C GLU A 294 14.38 -66.34 16.40
N ASN A 295 14.81 -65.97 17.61
CA ASN A 295 14.70 -64.58 18.10
C ASN A 295 15.44 -63.59 17.19
N LYS A 296 16.65 -63.93 16.73
CA LYS A 296 17.39 -63.09 15.77
C LYS A 296 16.62 -62.94 14.46
N GLU A 297 16.07 -64.01 13.91
CA GLU A 297 15.29 -63.97 12.66
C GLU A 297 14.02 -63.13 12.81
N MET A 298 13.30 -63.24 13.92
CA MET A 298 12.14 -62.39 14.23
C MET A 298 12.49 -60.90 14.37
N VAL A 299 13.63 -60.58 15.00
CA VAL A 299 14.10 -59.19 15.08
C VAL A 299 14.51 -58.68 13.71
N VAL A 300 15.21 -59.50 12.91
CA VAL A 300 15.62 -59.13 11.54
C VAL A 300 14.41 -58.93 10.62
N SER A 301 13.36 -59.75 10.73
CA SER A 301 12.14 -59.56 9.96
C SER A 301 11.42 -58.27 10.37
N SER A 302 11.27 -58.03 11.67
CA SER A 302 10.67 -56.81 12.22
C SER A 302 11.43 -55.54 11.79
N LEU A 303 12.77 -55.60 11.75
CA LEU A 303 13.61 -54.52 11.24
C LEU A 303 13.45 -54.31 9.73
N ARG A 304 13.30 -55.38 8.94
CA ARG A 304 13.02 -55.28 7.50
C ARG A 304 11.67 -54.65 7.24
N ASP A 305 10.65 -55.02 8.01
CA ASP A 305 9.30 -54.47 7.90
C ASP A 305 9.28 -53.00 8.27
N LEU A 306 9.92 -52.63 9.38
CA LEU A 306 10.07 -51.23 9.80
C LEU A 306 10.85 -50.41 8.76
N LYS A 307 11.92 -50.95 8.19
CA LYS A 307 12.68 -50.28 7.11
C LYS A 307 11.83 -50.07 5.86
N SER A 308 10.98 -51.04 5.50
CA SER A 308 10.05 -50.91 4.38
C SER A 308 8.96 -49.86 4.65
N TYR A 309 8.44 -49.81 5.89
CA TYR A 309 7.47 -48.81 6.34
C TYR A 309 8.07 -47.41 6.30
N LEU A 310 9.26 -47.21 6.90
CA LEU A 310 9.99 -45.94 6.86
C LEU A 310 10.36 -45.52 5.43
N GLY A 311 10.59 -46.47 4.52
CA GLY A 311 10.78 -46.19 3.10
C GLY A 311 9.52 -45.65 2.43
N ARG A 312 8.36 -46.26 2.72
CA ARG A 312 7.05 -45.83 2.18
C ARG A 312 6.62 -44.46 2.71
N GLU A 313 6.80 -44.21 4.01
CA GLU A 313 6.46 -42.90 4.59
C GLU A 313 7.37 -41.79 4.05
N ARG A 314 8.68 -42.02 3.94
CA ARG A 314 9.60 -41.04 3.31
C ARG A 314 9.24 -40.73 1.86
N GLU A 315 8.83 -41.73 1.09
CA GLU A 315 8.39 -41.50 -0.30
C GLU A 315 7.06 -40.75 -0.37
N ARG A 316 6.13 -40.98 0.58
CA ARG A 316 4.88 -40.22 0.70
C ARG A 316 5.16 -38.76 1.04
N GLU A 317 5.95 -38.50 2.08
CA GLU A 317 6.35 -37.15 2.48
C GLU A 317 7.07 -36.42 1.34
N ARG A 318 7.97 -37.11 0.61
CA ARG A 318 8.63 -36.54 -0.57
C ARG A 318 7.64 -36.15 -1.66
N LYS A 319 6.66 -37.00 -1.95
CA LYS A 319 5.60 -36.70 -2.94
C LYS A 319 4.74 -35.52 -2.51
N ASP A 320 4.37 -35.46 -1.24
CA ASP A 320 3.52 -34.39 -0.73
C ASP A 320 4.27 -33.06 -0.65
N LEU A 321 5.56 -33.07 -0.28
CA LEU A 321 6.44 -31.92 -0.37
C LEU A 321 6.56 -31.44 -1.82
N MET A 322 6.79 -32.35 -2.78
CA MET A 322 6.86 -32.00 -4.21
C MET A 322 5.57 -31.36 -4.71
N LYS A 323 4.40 -31.91 -4.34
CA LYS A 323 3.10 -31.31 -4.68
C LYS A 323 2.95 -29.92 -4.06
N LEU A 324 3.29 -29.75 -2.79
CA LEU A 324 3.20 -28.48 -2.09
C LEU A 324 4.11 -27.44 -2.75
N THR A 325 5.38 -27.78 -3.02
CA THR A 325 6.33 -26.90 -3.72
C THR A 325 5.85 -26.53 -5.11
N MET A 326 5.25 -27.47 -5.85
CA MET A 326 4.71 -27.18 -7.17
C MET A 326 3.48 -26.26 -7.10
N GLN A 327 2.59 -26.46 -6.13
CA GLN A 327 1.42 -25.60 -5.94
C GLN A 327 1.82 -24.20 -5.46
N THR A 328 2.76 -24.08 -4.51
CA THR A 328 3.23 -22.79 -4.00
C THR A 328 3.97 -22.02 -5.08
N SER A 329 4.83 -22.66 -5.86
CA SER A 329 5.52 -22.02 -6.99
C SER A 329 4.54 -21.55 -8.07
N ARG A 330 3.51 -22.35 -8.39
CA ARG A 330 2.44 -21.96 -9.34
C ARG A 330 1.64 -20.77 -8.83
N SER A 331 1.23 -20.78 -7.56
CA SER A 331 0.52 -19.66 -6.93
C SER A 331 1.39 -18.40 -6.88
N ALA A 332 2.67 -18.52 -6.51
CA ALA A 332 3.61 -17.40 -6.50
C ALA A 332 3.87 -16.82 -7.90
N LYS A 333 3.88 -17.66 -8.95
CA LYS A 333 3.96 -17.20 -10.34
C LYS A 333 2.69 -16.45 -10.73
N ARG A 334 1.51 -16.99 -10.43
CA ARG A 334 0.21 -16.33 -10.71
C ARG A 334 0.08 -14.98 -10.00
N LEU A 335 0.51 -14.89 -8.74
CA LEU A 335 0.50 -13.63 -7.98
C LEU A 335 1.47 -12.60 -8.57
N ARG A 336 2.65 -13.03 -9.03
CA ARG A 336 3.58 -12.15 -9.76
C ARG A 336 2.98 -11.64 -11.07
N GLU A 337 2.38 -12.51 -11.87
CA GLU A 337 1.69 -12.12 -13.10
C GLU A 337 0.53 -11.14 -12.82
N LEU A 338 -0.22 -11.35 -11.74
CA LEU A 338 -1.29 -10.43 -11.34
C LEU A 338 -0.74 -9.06 -10.90
N LYS A 339 0.36 -9.05 -10.14
CA LYS A 339 1.07 -7.82 -9.76
C LYS A 339 1.56 -7.07 -11.01
N ASP A 340 2.12 -7.77 -11.98
CA ASP A 340 2.61 -7.17 -13.23
C ASP A 340 1.46 -6.60 -14.06
N LYS A 341 0.32 -7.30 -14.13
CA LYS A 341 -0.91 -6.81 -14.78
C LYS A 341 -1.44 -5.56 -14.06
N GLY A 342 -1.56 -5.59 -12.73
CA GLY A 342 -1.97 -4.43 -11.94
C GLY A 342 -1.04 -3.23 -12.15
N GLY A 343 0.28 -3.46 -12.14
CA GLY A 343 1.26 -2.42 -12.42
C GLY A 343 1.23 -1.89 -13.86
N LYS A 344 0.81 -2.70 -14.85
CA LYS A 344 0.53 -2.21 -16.22
C LYS A 344 -0.71 -1.33 -16.25
N VAL A 345 -1.80 -1.74 -15.57
CA VAL A 345 -3.03 -0.95 -15.48
C VAL A 345 -2.76 0.41 -14.83
N LEU A 346 -2.02 0.44 -13.72
CA LEU A 346 -1.65 1.70 -13.05
C LEU A 346 -0.82 2.61 -13.95
N ARG A 347 0.24 2.08 -14.60
CA ARG A 347 1.05 2.85 -15.55
C ARG A 347 0.23 3.41 -16.72
N LEU A 348 -0.68 2.60 -17.28
CA LEU A 348 -1.58 3.08 -18.33
C LEU A 348 -2.51 4.17 -17.80
N SER A 349 -3.06 4.02 -16.59
CA SER A 349 -3.92 5.04 -15.98
C SER A 349 -3.18 6.37 -15.75
N GLU A 350 -1.92 6.33 -15.34
CA GLU A 350 -1.08 7.53 -15.17
C GLU A 350 -0.79 8.20 -16.52
N ILE A 351 -0.49 7.42 -17.57
CA ILE A 351 -0.26 7.95 -18.92
C ILE A 351 -1.53 8.57 -19.47
N CYS A 352 -2.68 7.92 -19.31
CA CYS A 352 -3.98 8.44 -19.72
C CYS A 352 -4.33 9.72 -18.94
N ARG A 353 -4.10 9.76 -17.63
CA ARG A 353 -4.37 10.94 -16.78
C ARG A 353 -3.57 12.18 -17.18
N LYS A 354 -2.40 12.02 -17.81
CA LYS A 354 -1.65 13.16 -18.40
C LYS A 354 -2.35 13.81 -19.59
N LYS A 355 -3.29 13.11 -20.24
CA LYS A 355 -4.06 13.59 -21.40
C LYS A 355 -5.45 14.11 -21.02
N GLU A 356 -5.88 13.88 -19.78
CA GLU A 356 -7.14 14.40 -19.23
C GLU A 356 -7.04 15.91 -18.98
N THR A 357 -8.15 16.61 -19.16
CA THR A 357 -8.27 18.05 -18.85
C THR A 357 -8.24 18.28 -17.33
N GLU A 358 -7.97 19.51 -16.88
CA GLU A 358 -8.00 19.81 -15.43
C GLU A 358 -9.40 19.62 -14.83
N GLU A 359 -10.46 19.91 -15.59
CA GLU A 359 -11.84 19.64 -15.19
C GLU A 359 -12.08 18.14 -14.96
N GLU A 360 -11.64 17.28 -15.87
CA GLU A 360 -11.73 15.81 -15.74
C GLU A 360 -10.90 15.26 -14.57
N LYS A 361 -9.77 15.91 -14.23
CA LYS A 361 -8.93 15.49 -13.10
C LYS A 361 -9.56 15.83 -11.75
N VAL A 362 -10.29 16.94 -11.66
CA VAL A 362 -10.94 17.43 -10.43
C VAL A 362 -12.30 16.77 -10.24
N LEU A 363 -13.07 16.59 -11.32
CA LEU A 363 -14.39 15.93 -11.32
C LEU A 363 -14.41 14.75 -12.33
N PRO A 364 -13.78 13.61 -12.00
CA PRO A 364 -13.69 12.47 -12.92
C PRO A 364 -15.03 11.76 -13.17
N PHE A 365 -16.02 12.00 -12.33
CA PHE A 365 -17.32 11.32 -12.34
C PHE A 365 -18.43 12.34 -12.53
N TYR A 366 -19.00 12.35 -13.73
CA TYR A 366 -20.09 13.25 -14.11
C TYR A 366 -21.42 12.77 -13.50
N GLN A 367 -22.27 13.73 -13.12
CA GLN A 367 -23.64 13.43 -12.72
C GLN A 367 -24.38 12.78 -13.89
N SER A 368 -25.10 11.69 -13.60
CA SER A 368 -25.95 11.01 -14.56
C SER A 368 -26.92 12.03 -15.16
N SER A 369 -27.00 12.11 -16.49
CA SER A 369 -28.00 12.95 -17.17
C SER A 369 -29.40 12.33 -17.14
N LEU A 370 -29.57 11.21 -16.43
CA LEU A 370 -30.83 10.51 -16.26
C LEU A 370 -31.70 11.21 -15.23
N THR A 371 -33.00 11.24 -15.50
CA THR A 371 -33.99 11.73 -14.53
C THR A 371 -34.12 10.75 -13.36
N GLN A 372 -34.58 11.23 -12.20
CA GLN A 372 -34.76 10.39 -11.00
C GLN A 372 -35.69 9.18 -11.25
N GLU A 373 -36.66 9.31 -12.16
CA GLU A 373 -37.56 8.24 -12.58
C GLU A 373 -36.83 7.16 -13.40
N GLU A 374 -35.95 7.56 -14.32
CA GLU A 374 -35.14 6.64 -15.12
C GLU A 374 -34.06 5.94 -14.27
N GLU A 375 -33.46 6.64 -13.31
CA GLU A 375 -32.52 6.03 -12.36
C GLU A 375 -33.21 4.99 -11.46
N ALA A 376 -34.44 5.26 -11.02
CA ALA A 376 -35.24 4.31 -10.25
C ALA A 376 -35.63 3.08 -11.09
N ALA A 377 -36.00 3.28 -12.36
CA ALA A 377 -36.31 2.20 -13.29
C ALA A 377 -35.08 1.30 -13.54
N ILE A 378 -33.90 1.88 -13.78
CA ILE A 378 -32.65 1.12 -13.98
C ILE A 378 -32.28 0.35 -12.71
N LYS A 379 -32.37 0.97 -11.52
CA LYS A 379 -32.12 0.27 -10.25
C LYS A 379 -33.06 -0.93 -10.06
N SER A 380 -34.35 -0.76 -10.35
CA SER A 380 -35.34 -1.85 -10.24
C SER A 380 -35.09 -3.00 -11.23
N LEU A 381 -34.57 -2.70 -12.43
CA LEU A 381 -34.18 -3.70 -13.43
C LEU A 381 -32.87 -4.40 -13.05
N THR A 382 -31.96 -3.69 -12.38
CA THR A 382 -30.64 -4.20 -11.98
C THR A 382 -30.71 -5.11 -10.74
N GLU A 383 -31.77 -4.97 -9.94
CA GLU A 383 -32.09 -5.83 -8.78
C GLU A 383 -32.77 -7.15 -9.19
N GLN A 384 -33.30 -7.25 -10.41
CA GLN A 384 -33.83 -8.50 -10.93
C GLN A 384 -32.68 -9.46 -11.27
N GLN A 385 -32.82 -10.74 -10.89
CA GLN A 385 -31.79 -11.74 -11.19
C GLN A 385 -31.58 -11.86 -12.71
N PRO A 386 -30.33 -11.74 -13.19
CA PRO A 386 -30.00 -11.81 -14.61
C PRO A 386 -30.38 -13.17 -15.23
N ARG A 387 -31.34 -13.16 -16.17
CA ARG A 387 -31.80 -14.37 -16.89
C ARG A 387 -30.88 -14.80 -18.02
N GLU A 388 -30.10 -13.88 -18.58
CA GLU A 388 -29.24 -14.12 -19.75
C GLU A 388 -27.75 -14.21 -19.35
N GLU A 389 -26.96 -15.03 -20.04
CA GLU A 389 -25.53 -15.22 -19.73
C GLU A 389 -24.71 -13.91 -19.83
N LEU A 390 -25.06 -13.04 -20.78
CA LEU A 390 -24.44 -11.72 -20.93
C LEU A 390 -24.72 -10.83 -19.71
N SER A 391 -25.94 -10.89 -19.17
CA SER A 391 -26.33 -10.09 -18.01
C SER A 391 -25.59 -10.50 -16.73
N LYS A 392 -25.22 -11.79 -16.58
CA LYS A 392 -24.36 -12.27 -15.48
C LYS A 392 -22.94 -11.74 -15.58
N VAL A 393 -22.37 -11.71 -16.78
CA VAL A 393 -21.03 -11.15 -17.01
C VAL A 393 -21.04 -9.64 -16.74
N LEU A 394 -22.10 -8.93 -17.15
CA LEU A 394 -22.27 -7.50 -16.87
C LEU A 394 -22.38 -7.19 -15.37
N GLU A 395 -22.86 -8.11 -14.54
CA GLU A 395 -22.85 -7.93 -13.08
C GLU A 395 -21.43 -7.81 -12.51
N ASP A 396 -20.49 -8.61 -13.02
CA ASP A 396 -19.08 -8.57 -12.58
C ASP A 396 -18.41 -7.22 -12.93
N TYR A 397 -18.95 -6.49 -13.91
CA TYR A 397 -18.46 -5.18 -14.34
C TYR A 397 -19.29 -3.99 -13.81
N LYS A 398 -20.27 -4.21 -12.92
CA LYS A 398 -21.04 -3.12 -12.28
C LYS A 398 -20.12 -2.07 -11.63
N ALA A 399 -19.03 -2.50 -11.02
CA ALA A 399 -18.03 -1.60 -10.42
C ALA A 399 -17.27 -0.70 -11.43
N MET A 400 -17.36 -0.99 -12.73
CA MET A 400 -16.74 -0.21 -13.81
C MET A 400 -17.68 0.85 -14.42
N GLU A 401 -18.90 1.03 -13.90
CA GLU A 401 -19.88 1.99 -14.44
C GLU A 401 -19.28 3.40 -14.59
N ASN A 402 -18.57 3.88 -13.56
CA ASN A 402 -17.92 5.19 -13.56
C ASN A 402 -16.78 5.30 -14.59
N PHE A 403 -16.07 4.21 -14.84
CA PHE A 403 -15.06 4.17 -15.90
C PHE A 403 -15.72 4.36 -17.27
N TRP A 404 -16.84 3.68 -17.52
CA TRP A 404 -17.59 3.81 -18.77
C TRP A 404 -18.24 5.18 -18.94
N LYS A 405 -18.77 5.79 -17.86
CA LYS A 405 -19.25 7.19 -17.90
C LYS A 405 -18.16 8.14 -18.37
N ARG A 406 -16.93 7.97 -17.86
CA ARG A 406 -15.78 8.79 -18.25
C ARG A 406 -15.38 8.56 -19.71
N VAL A 407 -15.33 7.30 -20.15
CA VAL A 407 -15.05 6.97 -21.57
C VAL A 407 -16.10 7.59 -22.49
N ASN A 408 -17.38 7.46 -22.15
CA ASN A 408 -18.48 7.98 -22.95
C ASN A 408 -18.43 9.51 -23.09
N LYS A 409 -18.10 10.23 -22.01
CA LYS A 409 -17.93 11.68 -22.05
C LYS A 409 -16.80 12.10 -22.98
N VAL A 410 -15.62 11.48 -22.85
CA VAL A 410 -14.48 11.77 -23.75
C VAL A 410 -14.83 11.46 -25.20
N THR A 411 -15.55 10.37 -25.49
CA THR A 411 -15.99 10.10 -26.86
C THR A 411 -16.93 11.18 -27.41
N LEU A 412 -17.84 11.72 -26.59
CA LEU A 412 -18.71 12.83 -27.00
C LEU A 412 -17.90 14.10 -27.28
N ASP A 413 -16.91 14.41 -26.45
CA ASP A 413 -16.06 15.57 -26.62
C ASP A 413 -15.18 15.45 -27.88
N VAL A 414 -14.66 14.26 -28.16
CA VAL A 414 -13.95 13.96 -29.42
C VAL A 414 -14.87 14.20 -30.63
N HIS A 415 -16.10 13.71 -30.60
CA HIS A 415 -17.06 13.91 -31.69
C HIS A 415 -17.41 15.39 -31.87
N ALA A 416 -17.55 16.14 -30.78
CA ALA A 416 -17.79 17.59 -30.84
C ALA A 416 -16.62 18.33 -31.48
N LEU A 417 -15.37 18.01 -31.09
CA LEU A 417 -14.16 18.58 -31.66
C LEU A 417 -13.97 18.23 -33.15
N GLU A 418 -14.29 17.00 -33.55
CA GLU A 418 -14.25 16.60 -34.96
C GLU A 418 -15.22 17.42 -35.81
N LYS A 419 -16.45 17.65 -35.30
CA LYS A 419 -17.46 18.46 -35.98
C LYS A 419 -17.07 19.94 -36.06
N GLU A 420 -16.48 20.49 -35.00
CA GLU A 420 -15.90 21.86 -35.00
C GLU A 420 -14.78 21.98 -36.04
N LYS A 421 -13.84 21.02 -36.06
CA LYS A 421 -12.74 20.97 -37.03
C LYS A 421 -13.26 20.92 -38.47
N GLU A 422 -14.29 20.11 -38.73
CA GLU A 422 -14.89 20.02 -40.05
C GLU A 422 -15.51 21.36 -40.48
N LYS A 423 -16.28 22.01 -39.60
CA LYS A 423 -16.84 23.35 -39.86
C LYS A 423 -15.75 24.38 -40.15
N LEU A 424 -14.69 24.42 -39.35
CA LEU A 424 -13.57 25.34 -39.52
C LEU A 424 -12.79 25.04 -40.81
N SER A 425 -12.65 23.77 -41.18
CA SER A 425 -12.02 23.36 -42.46
C SER A 425 -12.83 23.87 -43.66
N ILE A 426 -14.15 23.72 -43.63
CA ILE A 426 -15.05 24.24 -44.67
C ILE A 426 -14.95 25.77 -44.75
N GLN A 427 -14.94 26.47 -43.60
CA GLN A 427 -14.77 27.92 -43.57
C GLN A 427 -13.41 28.36 -44.12
N ASN A 428 -12.32 27.69 -43.72
CA ASN A 428 -10.98 27.97 -44.21
C ASN A 428 -10.89 27.77 -45.72
N HIS A 429 -11.49 26.69 -46.23
CA HIS A 429 -11.57 26.43 -47.68
C HIS A 429 -12.35 27.54 -48.41
N LYS A 430 -13.49 27.99 -47.87
CA LYS A 430 -14.25 29.13 -48.41
C LYS A 430 -13.44 30.41 -48.41
N LEU A 431 -12.76 30.73 -47.31
CA LEU A 431 -11.90 31.92 -47.20
C LEU A 431 -10.74 31.88 -48.18
N ARG A 432 -10.06 30.72 -48.33
CA ARG A 432 -9.02 30.53 -49.34
C ARG A 432 -9.55 30.72 -50.75
N THR A 433 -10.76 30.25 -51.02
CA THR A 433 -11.42 30.42 -52.32
C THR A 433 -11.76 31.89 -52.58
N MET A 434 -12.31 32.61 -51.60
CA MET A 434 -12.58 34.05 -51.70
C MET A 434 -11.29 34.86 -51.86
N LEU A 435 -10.23 34.52 -51.13
CA LEU A 435 -8.93 35.16 -51.26
C LEU A 435 -8.34 34.91 -52.66
N LYS A 436 -8.46 33.69 -53.17
CA LYS A 436 -8.04 33.35 -54.54
C LYS A 436 -8.82 34.19 -55.56
N GLN A 437 -10.14 34.29 -55.43
CA GLN A 437 -10.98 35.14 -56.29
C GLN A 437 -10.61 36.62 -56.19
N TYR A 438 -10.28 37.12 -54.99
CA TYR A 438 -9.85 38.51 -54.80
C TYR A 438 -8.49 38.79 -55.47
N LEU A 439 -7.52 37.88 -55.33
CA LEU A 439 -6.22 37.96 -55.99
C LEU A 439 -6.34 37.84 -57.52
N GLU A 440 -7.21 36.95 -58.01
CA GLU A 440 -7.59 36.83 -59.43
C GLU A 440 -8.31 38.11 -59.93
N GLY A 441 -9.05 38.83 -59.07
CA GLY A 441 -9.68 40.10 -59.43
C GLY A 441 -8.72 41.29 -59.52
N ILE A 442 -7.56 41.22 -58.86
CA ILE A 442 -6.54 42.30 -58.84
C ILE A 442 -5.38 42.03 -59.79
N SER A 443 -5.03 40.75 -59.98
CA SER A 443 -3.96 40.33 -60.89
C SER A 443 -4.52 39.88 -62.23
N VAL A 444 -3.92 40.35 -63.33
CA VAL A 444 -4.27 39.87 -64.67
C VAL A 444 -3.41 38.64 -64.97
N SER A 445 -3.94 37.45 -64.67
CA SER A 445 -3.33 36.15 -64.98
C SER A 445 -4.11 35.43 -66.08
N ASP A 446 -3.46 34.52 -66.81
CA ASP A 446 -4.04 33.77 -67.95
C ASP A 446 -5.31 32.97 -67.54
N ASP A 447 -5.31 32.39 -66.34
CA ASP A 447 -6.46 31.68 -65.76
C ASP A 447 -7.68 32.59 -65.59
N VAL A 448 -7.46 33.87 -65.27
CA VAL A 448 -8.52 34.87 -65.15
C VAL A 448 -9.07 35.09 -66.55
N MET A 449 -8.24 35.52 -67.50
CA MET A 449 -8.64 35.85 -68.88
C MET A 449 -9.38 34.74 -69.65
N SER A 450 -9.20 33.46 -69.26
CA SER A 450 -9.91 32.31 -69.82
C SER A 450 -11.38 32.14 -69.35
N ARG A 451 -11.76 32.78 -68.24
CA ARG A 451 -13.11 32.70 -67.64
C ARG A 451 -13.91 33.98 -67.88
N ALA A 452 -15.21 33.96 -67.60
CA ALA A 452 -16.07 35.14 -67.72
C ALA A 452 -15.72 36.16 -66.63
N ASN A 453 -15.12 37.29 -66.99
CA ASN A 453 -14.63 38.31 -66.04
C ASN A 453 -15.12 39.71 -66.40
N PRO A 454 -15.23 40.61 -65.43
CA PRO A 454 -15.63 42.00 -65.66
C PRO A 454 -14.64 42.80 -66.53
N LEU A 455 -13.40 42.34 -66.69
CA LEU A 455 -12.38 42.97 -67.55
C LEU A 455 -12.63 42.77 -69.05
N MET A 456 -13.40 41.74 -69.43
CA MET A 456 -13.81 41.47 -70.81
C MET A 456 -15.33 41.24 -70.86
N GLN A 457 -16.11 42.32 -70.90
CA GLN A 457 -17.54 42.25 -71.16
C GLN A 457 -17.80 41.94 -72.64
N CYS A 458 -18.06 40.68 -72.98
CA CYS A 458 -18.76 40.34 -74.22
C CYS A 458 -20.23 40.70 -74.06
N MET A 459 -20.76 41.55 -74.94
CA MET A 459 -22.14 42.05 -74.95
C MET A 459 -23.17 40.94 -75.26
N THR A 460 -23.36 39.99 -74.36
CA THR A 460 -24.49 39.04 -74.40
C THR A 460 -24.82 38.52 -73.00
N SER A 461 -25.22 39.38 -72.05
CA SER A 461 -26.08 39.01 -70.91
C SER A 461 -26.61 40.24 -70.16
N PRO A 462 -27.86 40.24 -69.65
CA PRO A 462 -28.45 41.41 -69.01
C PRO A 462 -27.75 41.75 -67.69
N LEU A 463 -27.51 43.04 -67.48
CA LEU A 463 -26.97 43.62 -66.26
C LEU A 463 -27.85 43.26 -65.06
N THR A 464 -27.37 42.35 -64.20
CA THR A 464 -27.85 42.25 -62.81
C THR A 464 -26.76 42.78 -61.90
N TYR A 465 -26.84 44.07 -61.60
CA TYR A 465 -25.97 44.74 -60.65
C TYR A 465 -26.47 44.40 -59.24
N GLN A 466 -25.86 43.43 -58.57
CA GLN A 466 -26.01 43.25 -57.12
C GLN A 466 -24.89 44.02 -56.42
N GLY A 467 -25.18 45.26 -56.03
CA GLY A 467 -24.33 46.00 -55.10
C GLY A 467 -24.33 45.35 -53.71
N PRO A 468 -23.37 45.69 -52.83
CA PRO A 468 -23.39 45.22 -51.45
C PRO A 468 -24.64 45.77 -50.77
N MET A 469 -25.56 44.86 -50.42
CA MET A 469 -26.71 45.19 -49.61
C MET A 469 -26.21 45.59 -48.21
N LEU A 470 -26.02 46.89 -47.97
CA LEU A 470 -26.07 47.40 -46.60
C LEU A 470 -27.50 47.18 -46.11
N GLY A 471 -27.69 46.19 -45.26
CA GLY A 471 -28.94 45.95 -44.56
C GLY A 471 -29.38 47.23 -43.83
N ASP A 472 -30.56 47.71 -44.20
CA ASP A 472 -31.23 48.85 -43.61
C ASP A 472 -31.46 48.59 -42.10
N LYS A 473 -30.81 49.37 -41.23
CA LYS A 473 -30.85 49.21 -39.75
C LYS A 473 -32.19 49.65 -39.11
N ARG A 474 -33.28 49.67 -39.88
CA ARG A 474 -34.62 50.10 -39.40
C ARG A 474 -35.74 49.11 -39.74
N ARG A 475 -35.43 47.82 -39.77
CA ARG A 475 -36.45 46.77 -39.61
C ARG A 475 -36.15 45.96 -38.37
N LEU A 476 -37.04 46.07 -37.38
CA LEU A 476 -37.08 45.10 -36.28
C LEU A 476 -37.27 43.71 -36.87
N PRO A 477 -36.51 42.69 -36.44
CA PRO A 477 -36.76 41.32 -36.84
C PRO A 477 -38.15 40.90 -36.33
N ALA A 478 -38.92 40.26 -37.20
CA ALA A 478 -40.15 39.58 -36.80
C ALA A 478 -39.82 38.56 -35.69
N PRO A 479 -40.69 38.39 -34.67
CA PRO A 479 -40.42 37.45 -33.59
C PRO A 479 -40.34 36.04 -34.17
N ILE A 480 -39.17 35.42 -34.03
CA ILE A 480 -38.99 33.99 -34.26
C ILE A 480 -39.59 33.31 -33.03
N THR A 481 -40.74 32.67 -33.19
CA THR A 481 -41.29 31.74 -32.21
C THR A 481 -40.37 30.52 -32.17
N VAL A 482 -39.46 30.51 -31.19
CA VAL A 482 -38.73 29.31 -30.79
C VAL A 482 -39.72 28.44 -30.02
N VAL A 483 -40.21 27.38 -30.66
CA VAL A 483 -40.89 26.30 -29.95
C VAL A 483 -39.78 25.42 -29.36
N GLU A 484 -39.62 25.48 -28.04
CA GLU A 484 -38.74 24.58 -27.29
C GLU A 484 -39.12 23.12 -27.56
N ALA A 485 -38.11 22.25 -27.65
CA ALA A 485 -38.23 20.83 -28.01
C ALA A 485 -38.91 19.94 -26.94
N ALA A 486 -39.79 20.51 -26.10
CA ALA A 486 -40.52 19.80 -25.06
C ALA A 486 -41.96 19.38 -25.45
N HIS A 487 -42.41 19.61 -26.70
CA HIS A 487 -43.80 19.34 -27.11
C HIS A 487 -43.97 18.40 -28.33
N VAL A 488 -42.95 17.63 -28.73
CA VAL A 488 -43.07 16.69 -29.88
C VAL A 488 -43.54 15.28 -29.46
N VAL A 489 -43.79 15.00 -28.18
CA VAL A 489 -44.33 13.69 -27.74
C VAL A 489 -45.78 13.81 -27.26
N LYS A 490 -46.65 14.30 -28.14
CA LYS A 490 -48.09 14.01 -28.11
C LYS A 490 -48.56 14.01 -29.55
N ASN A 491 -48.36 12.89 -30.23
CA ASN A 491 -49.11 12.37 -31.40
C ASN A 491 -48.25 11.37 -32.17
N THR A 492 -47.98 10.23 -31.54
CA THR A 492 -47.80 8.95 -32.23
C THR A 492 -48.46 7.90 -31.33
N ILE A 493 -49.68 7.54 -31.68
CA ILE A 493 -50.33 6.29 -31.26
C ILE A 493 -49.96 5.24 -32.29
#